data_AF-A0A6P8K3S4-F1
#
_entry.id   AF-A0A6P8K3S4-F1
#
_cell.length_a   1.000
_cell.length_b   1.000
_cell.length_c   1.000
_cell.angle_alpha   90.00
_cell.angle_beta   90.00
_cell.angle_gamma   90.00
#
_symmetry.space_group_name_H-M   'P 1'
#
loop_
_entity.id
_entity.type
_entity.pdbx_description
1 polymer ?
#
loop_
_entity_poly.entity_id
_entity_poly.type
_entity_poly.pdbx_seq_one_letter_code
_entity_poly.pdbx_strand_id
1 'polypeptide(L)'
;MPAYVAICIPNKMWLPKTNFGYMEIPFLYILRTMLDWVCIDTTLTVMEWIKMEDIFQSVFIVRCYRQMDTDFPVLRGEPKALYSKLLIGGTIILILIALIWSPLFLFALVGTVGKPNIPQKADIAVKINHYEPIYVSQSNSDILQFSNSDFQKLTNRIILDNYASDSMMLYDAVDVTAIKFYENSISLWNMPPPDKERLLHDLSNGAKLDIHLTLTLKCNLTPEAVIYETTYTLTENKVHTRDKLIRLMTANFSNEKVIVPNILPKFITVQRQQANAKFIKDYDGRQHIRLDG
;
A
#
# COMPACT_ATOMS: atom_id res chain seq x y z
N MET A 1 -25.78 16.45 -59.80
CA MET A 1 -25.30 17.35 -58.73
C MET A 1 -26.49 17.84 -57.92
N PRO A 2 -26.69 17.36 -56.68
CA PRO A 2 -27.46 18.11 -55.69
C PRO A 2 -26.48 18.77 -54.71
N ALA A 3 -26.50 20.11 -54.70
CA ALA A 3 -25.97 20.88 -53.59
C ALA A 3 -26.90 20.67 -52.40
N TYR A 4 -26.41 20.05 -51.33
CA TYR A 4 -27.16 19.96 -50.09
C TYR A 4 -27.20 21.35 -49.45
N VAL A 5 -28.35 22.01 -49.60
CA VAL A 5 -28.68 23.23 -48.86
C VAL A 5 -28.86 22.82 -47.39
N ALA A 6 -28.03 23.36 -46.50
CA ALA A 6 -28.24 23.24 -45.07
C ALA A 6 -29.53 24.00 -44.69
N ILE A 7 -30.60 23.25 -44.45
CA ILE A 7 -31.89 23.78 -43.99
C ILE A 7 -31.75 24.12 -42.50
N CYS A 8 -31.61 25.41 -42.17
CA CYS A 8 -31.89 25.89 -40.82
C CYS A 8 -33.41 25.84 -40.60
N ILE A 9 -33.90 24.84 -39.88
CA ILE A 9 -35.32 24.78 -39.49
C ILE A 9 -35.54 25.83 -38.38
N PRO A 10 -36.37 26.86 -38.61
CA PRO A 10 -36.40 28.08 -37.80
C PRO A 10 -37.23 27.95 -36.51
N ASN A 11 -37.34 26.76 -35.90
CA ASN A 11 -38.31 26.58 -34.81
C ASN A 11 -37.96 25.55 -33.72
N LYS A 12 -36.70 25.13 -33.57
CA LYS A 12 -36.31 24.25 -32.47
C LYS A 12 -35.04 24.73 -31.77
N MET A 13 -35.23 25.41 -30.64
CA MET A 13 -34.22 25.70 -29.60
C MET A 13 -33.47 24.45 -29.08
N TRP A 14 -33.86 23.24 -29.50
CA TRP A 14 -33.28 21.96 -29.15
C TRP A 14 -32.04 21.58 -29.98
N LEU A 15 -31.90 22.10 -31.21
CA LEU A 15 -30.77 21.75 -32.11
C LEU A 15 -29.38 22.15 -31.56
N PRO A 16 -29.19 23.34 -30.95
CA PRO A 16 -27.93 23.70 -30.32
C PRO A 16 -27.55 22.72 -29.21
N LYS A 17 -28.50 22.37 -28.32
CA LYS A 17 -28.25 21.48 -27.17
C LYS A 17 -27.82 20.08 -27.58
N THR A 18 -28.38 19.54 -28.66
CA THR A 18 -27.95 18.24 -29.23
C THR A 18 -26.58 18.29 -29.89
N ASN A 19 -26.19 19.41 -30.52
CA ASN A 19 -24.85 19.54 -31.11
C ASN A 19 -23.77 19.73 -30.03
N PHE A 20 -24.07 20.50 -28.97
CA PHE A 20 -23.16 20.61 -27.82
C PHE A 20 -22.95 19.26 -27.13
N GLY A 21 -24.02 18.49 -26.87
CA GLY A 21 -23.87 17.15 -26.27
C GLY A 21 -23.11 16.15 -27.14
N TYR A 22 -23.15 16.31 -28.48
CA TYR A 22 -22.40 15.48 -29.41
C TYR A 22 -20.89 15.78 -29.41
N MET A 23 -20.50 17.04 -29.21
CA MET A 23 -19.08 17.46 -29.15
C MET A 23 -18.40 17.11 -27.81
N GLU A 24 -19.16 17.03 -26.71
CA GLU A 24 -18.64 16.71 -25.36
C GLU A 24 -18.23 15.24 -25.20
N ILE A 25 -18.64 14.35 -26.12
CA ILE A 25 -18.26 12.94 -26.08
C ILE A 25 -16.84 12.80 -26.65
N PRO A 26 -15.86 12.36 -25.85
CA PRO A 26 -14.48 12.23 -26.32
C PRO A 26 -14.41 11.27 -27.51
N PHE A 27 -13.63 11.63 -28.52
CA PHE A 27 -13.39 10.88 -29.76
C PHE A 27 -14.56 10.72 -30.74
N LEU A 28 -15.82 10.92 -30.32
CA LEU A 28 -16.98 10.72 -31.19
C LEU A 28 -17.00 11.68 -32.38
N TYR A 29 -16.71 12.96 -32.13
CA TYR A 29 -16.58 13.98 -33.17
C TYR A 29 -15.55 13.57 -34.23
N ILE A 30 -14.35 13.20 -33.78
CA ILE A 30 -13.23 12.83 -34.65
C ILE A 30 -13.55 11.57 -35.46
N LEU A 31 -14.15 10.56 -34.82
CA LEU A 31 -14.52 9.30 -35.48
C LEU A 31 -15.52 9.55 -36.62
N ARG A 32 -16.53 10.39 -36.38
CA ARG A 32 -17.48 10.76 -37.43
C ARG A 32 -16.80 11.52 -38.55
N THR A 33 -15.98 12.53 -38.25
CA THR A 33 -15.31 13.32 -39.29
C THR A 33 -14.44 12.44 -40.19
N MET A 34 -13.78 11.43 -39.62
CA MET A 34 -13.01 10.44 -40.37
C MET A 34 -13.90 9.51 -41.19
N LEU A 35 -15.01 9.02 -40.62
CA LEU A 35 -15.98 8.19 -41.33
C LEU A 35 -16.60 8.93 -42.53
N ASP A 36 -17.00 10.19 -42.33
CA ASP A 36 -17.55 11.06 -43.37
C ASP A 36 -16.51 11.32 -44.48
N TRP A 37 -15.23 11.49 -44.14
CA TRP A 37 -14.15 11.61 -45.13
C TRP A 37 -13.94 10.34 -45.95
N VAL A 38 -13.98 9.15 -45.31
CA VAL A 38 -13.79 7.87 -46.00
C VAL A 38 -14.97 7.53 -46.92
N CYS A 39 -16.19 7.89 -46.53
CA CYS A 39 -17.41 7.51 -47.24
C CYS A 39 -17.84 8.50 -48.33
N ILE A 40 -17.26 9.70 -48.39
CA ILE A 40 -17.61 10.74 -49.37
C ILE A 40 -16.49 10.87 -50.39
N ASP A 41 -16.84 10.85 -51.68
CA ASP A 41 -15.90 11.12 -52.77
C ASP A 41 -15.46 12.60 -52.70
N THR A 42 -14.28 12.84 -52.12
CA THR A 42 -13.69 14.18 -51.94
C THR A 42 -12.29 14.25 -52.52
N THR A 43 -11.91 15.42 -53.03
CA THR A 43 -10.56 15.71 -53.52
C THR A 43 -9.65 16.29 -52.44
N LEU A 44 -10.19 16.52 -51.23
CA LEU A 44 -9.46 17.09 -50.10
C LEU A 44 -8.67 16.01 -49.36
N THR A 45 -7.46 16.34 -48.93
CA THR A 45 -6.70 15.51 -47.99
C THR A 45 -7.40 15.47 -46.63
N VAL A 46 -7.12 14.44 -45.82
CA VAL A 46 -7.68 14.29 -44.46
C VAL A 46 -7.55 15.57 -43.63
N MET A 47 -6.39 16.23 -43.67
CA MET A 47 -6.12 17.43 -42.88
C MET A 47 -6.91 18.65 -43.37
N GLU A 48 -7.14 18.77 -44.68
CA GLU A 48 -7.96 19.84 -45.25
C GLU A 48 -9.45 19.62 -44.95
N TRP A 49 -9.90 18.37 -44.95
CA TRP A 49 -11.25 17.98 -44.56
C TRP A 49 -11.53 18.32 -43.09
N ILE A 50 -10.63 17.95 -42.18
CA ILE A 50 -10.76 18.28 -40.75
C ILE A 50 -10.82 19.80 -40.53
N LYS A 51 -9.97 20.56 -41.23
CA LYS A 51 -10.00 22.04 -41.16
C LYS A 51 -11.33 22.62 -41.67
N MET A 52 -11.87 22.07 -42.75
CA MET A 52 -13.16 22.50 -43.29
C MET A 52 -14.28 22.25 -42.28
N GLU A 53 -14.31 21.08 -41.65
CA GLU A 53 -15.30 20.73 -40.64
C GLU A 53 -15.20 21.64 -39.39
N ASP A 54 -13.98 21.91 -38.91
CA ASP A 54 -13.76 22.82 -37.76
C ASP A 54 -14.25 24.26 -38.03
N ILE A 55 -13.99 24.78 -39.23
CA ILE A 55 -14.50 26.10 -39.67
C ILE A 55 -16.02 26.07 -39.78
N PHE A 56 -16.59 25.02 -40.37
CA PHE A 56 -18.04 24.86 -40.50
C PHE A 56 -18.72 24.86 -39.12
N GLN A 57 -18.19 24.11 -38.16
CA GLN A 57 -18.70 24.07 -36.79
C GLN A 57 -18.61 25.44 -36.11
N SER A 58 -17.47 26.14 -36.25
CA SER A 58 -17.28 27.49 -35.70
C SER A 58 -18.31 28.48 -36.24
N VAL A 59 -18.52 28.51 -37.56
CA VAL A 59 -19.51 29.38 -38.21
C VAL A 59 -20.93 29.00 -37.81
N PHE A 60 -21.23 27.69 -37.71
CA PHE A 60 -22.53 27.18 -37.29
C PHE A 60 -22.88 27.66 -35.88
N ILE A 61 -21.96 27.55 -34.92
CA ILE A 61 -22.14 28.04 -33.55
C ILE A 61 -22.46 29.55 -33.54
N VAL A 62 -21.71 30.36 -34.28
CA VAL A 62 -21.96 31.82 -34.37
C VAL A 62 -23.33 32.12 -34.97
N ARG A 63 -23.75 31.37 -36.01
CA ARG A 63 -25.10 31.51 -36.58
C ARG A 63 -26.19 31.16 -35.57
N CYS A 64 -26.00 30.11 -34.76
CA CYS A 64 -26.92 29.76 -33.69
C CYS A 64 -27.00 30.87 -32.62
N TYR A 65 -25.87 31.46 -32.22
CA TYR A 65 -25.87 32.59 -31.28
C TYR A 65 -26.64 33.79 -31.84
N ARG A 66 -26.42 34.17 -33.11
CA ARG A 66 -27.15 35.26 -33.74
C ARG A 66 -28.65 35.00 -33.84
N GLN A 67 -29.04 33.76 -34.13
CA GLN A 67 -30.46 33.37 -34.14
C GLN A 67 -31.06 33.48 -32.73
N MET A 68 -30.35 32.99 -31.71
CA MET A 68 -30.78 33.10 -30.32
C MET A 68 -30.95 34.56 -29.88
N ASP A 69 -30.04 35.45 -30.25
CA ASP A 69 -30.15 36.90 -29.97
C ASP A 69 -31.32 37.56 -30.70
N THR A 70 -31.74 37.01 -31.85
CA THR A 70 -32.89 37.49 -32.63
C THR A 70 -34.20 36.99 -32.02
N ASP A 71 -34.26 35.72 -31.61
CA ASP A 71 -35.44 35.10 -31.01
C ASP A 71 -35.69 35.61 -29.57
N PHE A 72 -34.63 35.96 -28.85
CA PHE A 72 -34.67 36.51 -27.49
C PHE A 72 -33.98 37.89 -27.42
N PRO A 73 -34.59 38.94 -27.97
CA PRO A 73 -33.99 40.27 -28.00
C PRO A 73 -33.87 40.85 -26.59
N VAL A 74 -32.66 41.23 -26.22
CA VAL A 74 -32.37 41.91 -24.96
C VAL A 74 -32.34 43.41 -25.20
N LEU A 75 -33.03 44.19 -24.36
CA LEU A 75 -32.96 45.65 -24.38
C LEU A 75 -31.52 46.11 -24.15
N ARG A 76 -30.97 46.87 -25.11
CA ARG A 76 -29.61 47.40 -25.02
C ARG A 76 -29.59 48.54 -24.00
N GLY A 77 -28.67 48.46 -23.03
CA GLY A 77 -28.48 49.50 -22.00
C GLY A 77 -29.13 49.21 -20.65
N GLU A 78 -29.88 48.11 -20.51
CA GLU A 78 -30.41 47.68 -19.22
C GLU A 78 -29.51 46.64 -18.53
N PRO A 79 -29.36 46.71 -17.19
CA PRO A 79 -28.60 45.72 -16.44
C PRO A 79 -29.28 44.34 -16.52
N LYS A 80 -28.49 43.30 -16.81
CA LYS A 80 -28.96 41.90 -16.75
C LYS A 80 -29.53 41.58 -15.36
N ALA A 81 -30.66 40.88 -15.33
CA ALA A 81 -31.36 40.50 -14.09
C ALA A 81 -30.43 39.80 -13.09
N LEU A 82 -30.49 40.21 -11.82
CA LEU A 82 -29.65 39.68 -10.74
C LEU A 82 -29.77 38.15 -10.60
N TYR A 83 -30.98 37.61 -10.75
CA TYR A 83 -31.22 36.16 -10.69
C TYR A 83 -30.43 35.37 -11.74
N SER A 84 -30.35 35.87 -12.99
CA SER A 84 -29.58 35.20 -14.04
C SER A 84 -28.08 35.23 -13.77
N LYS A 85 -27.57 36.34 -13.21
CA LYS A 85 -26.17 36.45 -12.78
C LYS A 85 -25.85 35.49 -11.64
N LEU A 86 -26.75 35.39 -10.66
CA LEU A 86 -26.58 34.51 -9.51
C LEU A 86 -26.67 33.03 -9.89
N LEU A 87 -27.56 32.66 -10.82
CA LEU A 87 -27.69 31.27 -11.27
C LEU A 87 -26.44 30.82 -12.03
N ILE A 88 -26.01 31.58 -13.05
CA ILE A 88 -24.83 31.21 -13.86
C ILE A 88 -23.55 31.32 -13.03
N GLY A 89 -23.33 32.46 -12.37
CA GLY A 89 -22.15 32.69 -11.55
C GLY A 89 -22.09 31.78 -10.32
N GLY A 90 -23.23 31.58 -9.65
CA GLY A 90 -23.34 30.68 -8.50
C GLY A 90 -23.10 29.23 -8.86
N THR A 91 -23.57 28.76 -10.03
CA THR A 91 -23.28 27.41 -10.53
C THR A 91 -21.79 27.21 -10.76
N ILE A 92 -21.12 28.19 -11.38
CA ILE A 92 -19.66 28.14 -11.61
C ILE A 92 -18.90 28.08 -10.28
N ILE A 93 -19.27 28.93 -9.31
CA ILE A 93 -18.65 28.95 -7.98
C ILE A 93 -18.89 27.63 -7.24
N LEU A 94 -20.10 27.07 -7.30
CA LEU A 94 -20.45 25.81 -6.66
C LEU A 94 -19.63 24.65 -7.25
N ILE A 95 -19.52 24.56 -8.58
CA ILE A 95 -18.69 23.55 -9.26
C ILE A 95 -17.23 23.66 -8.80
N LEU A 96 -16.70 24.88 -8.68
CA LEU A 96 -15.33 25.10 -8.22
C LEU A 96 -15.13 24.63 -6.76
N ILE A 97 -16.06 24.95 -5.86
CA ILE A 97 -16.02 24.45 -4.47
C ILE A 97 -16.08 22.92 -4.47
N ALA A 98 -16.98 22.33 -5.25
CA ALA A 98 -17.10 20.88 -5.37
C ALA A 98 -15.80 20.25 -5.89
N LEU A 99 -15.12 20.83 -6.88
CA LEU A 99 -13.85 20.29 -7.38
C LEU A 99 -12.72 20.33 -6.34
N ILE A 100 -12.67 21.37 -5.51
CA ILE A 100 -11.67 21.48 -4.43
C ILE A 100 -11.97 20.49 -3.30
N TRP A 101 -13.24 20.36 -2.92
CA TRP A 101 -13.65 19.57 -1.75
C TRP A 101 -13.93 18.10 -2.07
N SER A 102 -14.30 17.77 -3.31
CA SER A 102 -14.54 16.40 -3.79
C SER A 102 -13.38 15.45 -3.49
N PRO A 103 -12.10 15.77 -3.81
CA PRO A 103 -11.00 14.86 -3.48
C PRO A 103 -10.87 14.62 -1.97
N LEU A 104 -11.06 15.65 -1.14
CA LEU A 104 -11.04 15.52 0.32
C LEU A 104 -12.19 14.65 0.84
N PHE A 105 -13.39 14.83 0.27
CA PHE A 105 -14.57 14.04 0.61
C PHE A 105 -14.41 12.57 0.21
N LEU A 106 -13.84 12.30 -0.97
CA LEU A 106 -13.51 10.95 -1.41
C LEU A 106 -12.49 10.28 -0.49
N PHE A 107 -11.44 10.98 -0.05
CA PHE A 107 -10.50 10.42 0.92
C PHE A 107 -11.15 10.11 2.28
N ALA A 108 -12.11 10.92 2.73
CA ALA A 108 -12.84 10.65 3.96
C ALA A 108 -13.78 9.43 3.85
N LEU A 109 -14.34 9.16 2.66
CA LEU A 109 -15.23 8.02 2.40
C LEU A 109 -14.48 6.70 2.19
N VAL A 110 -13.30 6.75 1.56
CA VAL A 110 -12.44 5.59 1.34
C VAL A 110 -11.81 5.23 2.69
N GLY A 111 -12.47 4.34 3.44
CA GLY A 111 -12.07 3.85 4.77
C GLY A 111 -10.82 2.97 4.78
N THR A 112 -9.75 3.43 4.13
CA THR A 112 -8.40 2.83 4.17
C THR A 112 -7.54 3.41 5.29
N VAL A 113 -7.99 4.49 5.95
CA VAL A 113 -7.32 5.04 7.13
C VAL A 113 -7.82 4.30 8.38
N GLY A 114 -6.88 3.78 9.18
CA GLY A 114 -7.18 3.21 10.50
C GLY A 114 -7.62 1.73 10.53
N LYS A 115 -7.46 0.96 9.44
CA LYS A 115 -7.60 -0.50 9.55
C LYS A 115 -6.32 -1.11 10.14
N PRO A 116 -6.42 -1.93 11.20
CA PRO A 116 -5.25 -2.58 11.78
C PRO A 116 -4.63 -3.56 10.79
N ASN A 117 -3.30 -3.50 10.64
CA ASN A 117 -2.54 -4.36 9.73
C ASN A 117 -1.93 -5.56 10.45
N ILE A 118 -2.79 -6.47 10.89
CA ILE A 118 -2.36 -7.67 11.60
C ILE A 118 -1.62 -8.66 10.67
N PRO A 119 -0.54 -9.31 11.16
CA PRO A 119 0.10 -10.39 10.44
C PRO A 119 -0.83 -11.61 10.40
N GLN A 120 -0.96 -12.27 9.25
CA GLN A 120 -1.67 -13.56 9.11
C GLN A 120 -0.72 -14.76 9.16
N LYS A 121 0.54 -14.53 8.82
CA LYS A 121 1.57 -15.55 8.81
C LYS A 121 2.88 -14.95 9.29
N ALA A 122 3.55 -15.65 10.19
CA ALA A 122 4.85 -15.29 10.71
C ALA A 122 5.80 -16.49 10.60
N ASP A 123 6.91 -16.31 9.91
CA ASP A 123 7.95 -17.32 9.75
C ASP A 123 9.21 -16.85 10.47
N ILE A 124 9.84 -17.73 11.24
CA ILE A 124 11.11 -17.47 11.90
C ILE A 124 12.12 -18.54 11.52
N ALA A 125 13.34 -18.10 11.19
CA ALA A 125 14.43 -18.99 10.82
C ALA A 125 15.73 -18.55 11.51
N VAL A 126 16.51 -19.53 11.98
CA VAL A 126 17.86 -19.32 12.53
C VAL A 126 18.85 -20.14 11.73
N LYS A 127 19.86 -19.46 11.18
CA LYS A 127 20.94 -20.06 10.37
C LYS A 127 22.31 -19.65 10.91
N ILE A 128 23.30 -20.51 10.69
CA ILE A 128 24.72 -20.18 10.97
C ILE A 128 25.41 -19.97 9.63
N ASN A 129 26.00 -18.78 9.43
CA ASN A 129 26.60 -18.35 8.17
C ASN A 129 25.66 -18.62 6.98
N HIS A 130 26.16 -19.38 5.99
CA HIS A 130 25.51 -19.70 4.73
C HIS A 130 24.98 -21.14 4.72
N TYR A 131 25.03 -21.83 5.87
CA TYR A 131 24.57 -23.21 5.99
C TYR A 131 23.04 -23.27 6.14
N GLU A 132 22.49 -24.47 5.94
CA GLU A 132 21.08 -24.77 6.12
C GLU A 132 20.57 -24.33 7.51
N PRO A 133 19.35 -23.79 7.60
CA PRO A 133 18.80 -23.27 8.85
C PRO A 133 18.66 -24.40 9.88
N ILE A 134 19.11 -24.12 11.09
CA ILE A 134 19.07 -25.06 12.22
C ILE A 134 17.67 -25.14 12.81
N TYR A 135 16.96 -24.02 12.75
CA TYR A 135 15.61 -23.90 13.28
C TYR A 135 14.74 -23.12 12.30
N VAL A 136 13.59 -23.69 11.98
CA VAL A 136 12.53 -23.05 11.22
C VAL A 136 11.22 -23.28 11.98
N SER A 137 10.47 -22.22 12.22
CA SER A 137 9.11 -22.31 12.75
C SER A 137 8.20 -21.37 11.98
N GLN A 138 6.95 -21.80 11.82
CA GLN A 138 5.91 -21.03 11.16
C GLN A 138 4.70 -20.93 12.09
N SER A 139 4.09 -19.75 12.15
CA SER A 139 2.92 -19.48 12.96
C SER A 139 1.86 -18.83 12.07
N ASN A 140 0.74 -19.53 11.88
CA ASN A 140 -0.42 -19.07 11.11
C ASN A 140 -1.66 -18.92 12.01
N SER A 141 -1.88 -19.89 12.91
CA SER A 141 -3.03 -19.93 13.83
C SER A 141 -2.72 -19.37 15.21
N ASP A 142 -1.45 -19.39 15.63
CA ASP A 142 -1.03 -18.95 16.97
C ASP A 142 -0.62 -17.47 16.99
N ILE A 143 -1.34 -16.66 16.21
CA ILE A 143 -1.24 -15.21 16.14
C ILE A 143 -2.45 -14.66 16.90
N LEU A 144 -2.19 -14.14 18.10
CA LEU A 144 -3.23 -13.72 19.04
C LEU A 144 -3.25 -12.20 19.14
N GLN A 145 -4.32 -11.60 18.64
CA GLN A 145 -4.58 -10.18 18.80
C GLN A 145 -4.87 -9.86 20.28
N PHE A 146 -4.36 -8.74 20.76
CA PHE A 146 -4.52 -8.38 22.16
C PHE A 146 -5.95 -7.95 22.47
N SER A 147 -6.47 -8.40 23.61
CA SER A 147 -7.66 -7.80 24.20
C SER A 147 -7.29 -6.48 24.89
N ASN A 148 -8.28 -5.59 25.09
CA ASN A 148 -8.07 -4.37 25.88
C ASN A 148 -7.48 -4.66 27.27
N SER A 149 -7.86 -5.78 27.89
CA SER A 149 -7.34 -6.19 29.19
C SER A 149 -5.86 -6.60 29.15
N ASP A 150 -5.44 -7.28 28.09
CA ASP A 150 -4.05 -7.73 27.93
C ASP A 150 -3.13 -6.58 27.56
N PHE A 151 -3.63 -5.64 26.75
CA PHE A 151 -2.96 -4.40 26.46
C PHE A 151 -2.74 -3.57 27.73
N GLN A 152 -3.76 -3.40 28.57
CA GLN A 152 -3.60 -2.72 29.86
C GLN A 152 -2.58 -3.42 30.77
N LYS A 153 -2.59 -4.75 30.85
CA LYS A 153 -1.57 -5.51 31.61
C LYS A 153 -0.16 -5.29 31.05
N LEU A 154 0.00 -5.20 29.74
CA LEU A 154 1.29 -4.93 29.10
C LEU A 154 1.76 -3.50 29.39
N THR A 155 0.90 -2.51 29.17
CA THR A 155 1.18 -1.10 29.42
C THR A 155 1.60 -0.91 30.88
N ASN A 156 0.85 -1.47 31.84
CA ASN A 156 1.17 -1.35 33.26
C ASN A 156 2.55 -1.90 33.64
N ARG A 157 3.06 -2.92 32.94
CA ARG A 157 4.40 -3.46 33.18
C ARG A 157 5.50 -2.58 32.60
N ILE A 158 5.20 -1.85 31.52
CA ILE A 158 6.16 -1.06 30.77
C ILE A 158 6.19 0.41 31.24
N ILE A 159 5.25 0.83 32.09
CA ILE A 159 5.16 2.20 32.67
C ILE A 159 6.49 2.73 33.22
N LEU A 160 7.34 1.86 33.79
CA LEU A 160 8.63 2.27 34.36
C LEU A 160 9.68 2.67 33.31
N ASP A 161 9.53 2.22 32.06
CA ASP A 161 10.37 2.62 30.94
C ASP A 161 9.66 3.72 30.16
N ASN A 162 10.09 4.98 30.38
CA ASN A 162 9.53 6.16 29.72
C ASN A 162 9.52 6.01 28.19
N TYR A 163 10.59 5.47 27.61
CA TYR A 163 10.71 5.36 26.15
C TYR A 163 9.72 4.34 25.57
N ALA A 164 9.52 3.23 26.28
CA ALA A 164 8.61 2.18 25.88
C ALA A 164 7.14 2.57 26.14
N SER A 165 6.86 3.30 27.22
CA SER A 165 5.55 3.88 27.52
C SER A 165 5.11 4.88 26.44
N ASP A 166 5.97 5.84 26.08
CA ASP A 166 5.70 6.81 25.00
C ASP A 166 5.44 6.12 23.66
N SER A 167 6.18 5.03 23.40
CA SER A 167 5.99 4.22 22.18
C SER A 167 4.65 3.48 22.18
N MET A 168 4.17 3.04 23.35
CA MET A 168 2.92 2.28 23.48
C MET A 168 1.69 3.17 23.34
N MET A 169 1.78 4.46 23.70
CA MET A 169 0.68 5.44 23.54
C MET A 169 0.27 5.67 22.07
N LEU A 170 1.11 5.29 21.12
CA LEU A 170 0.83 5.41 19.68
C LEU A 170 -0.05 4.28 19.12
N TYR A 171 -0.30 3.23 19.90
CA TYR A 171 -0.98 2.02 19.45
C TYR A 171 -2.21 1.72 20.30
N ASP A 172 -3.25 1.19 19.68
CA ASP A 172 -4.39 0.62 20.39
C ASP A 172 -4.22 -0.90 20.58
N ALA A 173 -5.06 -1.50 21.43
CA ALA A 173 -5.04 -2.94 21.67
C ALA A 173 -5.20 -3.76 20.38
N VAL A 174 -5.96 -3.26 19.41
CA VAL A 174 -6.19 -3.90 18.11
C VAL A 174 -4.95 -3.91 17.22
N ASP A 175 -3.98 -3.03 17.45
CA ASP A 175 -2.75 -2.95 16.67
C ASP A 175 -1.66 -3.87 17.22
N VAL A 176 -1.81 -4.35 18.46
CA VAL A 176 -0.84 -5.21 19.14
C VAL A 176 -1.22 -6.67 19.01
N THR A 177 -0.24 -7.50 18.65
CA THR A 177 -0.44 -8.92 18.42
C THR A 177 0.73 -9.71 19.00
N ALA A 178 0.44 -10.81 19.71
CA ALA A 178 1.44 -11.79 20.11
C ALA A 178 1.51 -12.89 19.06
N ILE A 179 2.73 -13.26 18.70
CA ILE A 179 3.00 -14.39 17.83
C ILE A 179 3.71 -15.45 18.67
N LYS A 180 3.14 -16.65 18.73
CA LYS A 180 3.76 -17.79 19.40
C LYS A 180 4.47 -18.66 18.36
N PHE A 181 5.74 -18.95 18.64
CA PHE A 181 6.55 -19.92 17.91
C PHE A 181 6.75 -21.18 18.77
N TYR A 182 6.86 -22.33 18.10
CA TYR A 182 7.03 -23.62 18.77
C TYR A 182 8.49 -23.88 19.11
N GLU A 183 8.76 -24.60 20.19
CA GLU A 183 10.13 -24.89 20.64
C GLU A 183 10.90 -25.77 19.65
N ASN A 184 10.20 -26.67 18.96
CA ASN A 184 10.79 -27.58 17.98
C ASN A 184 10.70 -26.99 16.57
N SER A 185 11.76 -27.21 15.78
CA SER A 185 11.77 -26.87 14.36
C SER A 185 10.76 -27.73 13.59
N ILE A 186 10.08 -27.14 12.61
CA ILE A 186 9.19 -27.89 11.70
C ILE A 186 9.97 -28.70 10.66
N SER A 187 11.22 -28.32 10.40
CA SER A 187 12.11 -29.00 9.46
C SER A 187 13.29 -29.64 10.19
N LEU A 188 13.68 -30.83 9.73
CA LEU A 188 14.95 -31.45 10.10
C LEU A 188 16.12 -30.63 9.57
N TRP A 189 17.19 -30.57 10.36
CA TRP A 189 18.43 -29.91 9.96
C TRP A 189 19.22 -30.81 8.99
N ASN A 190 18.88 -30.70 7.71
CA ASN A 190 19.45 -31.53 6.63
C ASN A 190 20.78 -30.96 6.11
N MET A 191 21.77 -30.78 6.97
CA MET A 191 23.08 -30.29 6.57
C MET A 191 23.91 -31.42 5.90
N PRO A 192 24.48 -31.19 4.70
CA PRO A 192 25.37 -32.17 4.07
C PRO A 192 26.57 -32.52 4.97
N PRO A 193 27.02 -33.80 5.02
CA PRO A 193 28.22 -34.19 5.76
C PRO A 193 29.47 -33.31 5.50
N PRO A 194 29.81 -32.93 4.25
CA PRO A 194 30.98 -32.06 4.02
C PRO A 194 30.82 -30.68 4.65
N ASP A 195 29.61 -30.14 4.70
CA ASP A 195 29.35 -28.83 5.30
C ASP A 195 29.37 -28.91 6.83
N LYS A 196 28.98 -30.05 7.41
CA LYS A 196 29.17 -30.34 8.83
C LYS A 196 30.65 -30.30 9.22
N GLU A 197 31.50 -30.96 8.45
CA GLU A 197 32.95 -31.00 8.70
C GLU A 197 33.58 -29.62 8.57
N ARG A 198 33.18 -28.84 7.56
CA ARG A 198 33.60 -27.44 7.40
C ARG A 198 33.17 -26.57 8.56
N LEU A 199 31.91 -26.64 8.98
CA LEU A 199 31.41 -25.89 10.13
C LEU A 199 32.16 -26.24 11.42
N LEU A 200 32.46 -27.52 11.65
CA LEU A 200 33.26 -27.97 12.79
C LEU A 200 34.69 -27.43 12.73
N HIS A 201 35.32 -27.46 11.56
CA HIS A 201 36.66 -26.91 11.33
C HIS A 201 36.69 -25.38 11.52
N ASP A 202 35.68 -24.67 11.03
CA ASP A 202 35.54 -23.23 11.24
C ASP A 202 35.39 -22.92 12.74
N LEU A 203 34.57 -23.71 13.46
CA LEU A 203 34.39 -23.60 14.90
C LEU A 203 35.69 -23.83 15.68
N SER A 204 36.49 -24.84 15.33
CA SER A 204 37.77 -25.13 16.01
C SER A 204 38.84 -24.08 15.75
N ASN A 205 38.89 -23.53 14.53
CA ASN A 205 39.94 -22.59 14.13
C ASN A 205 39.68 -21.14 14.56
N GLY A 206 38.62 -20.89 15.33
CA GLY A 206 38.28 -19.53 15.78
C GLY A 206 37.77 -18.61 14.66
N ALA A 207 37.39 -19.15 13.50
CA ALA A 207 36.86 -18.36 12.38
C ALA A 207 35.62 -17.55 12.80
N LYS A 208 35.44 -16.36 12.19
CA LYS A 208 34.26 -15.53 12.42
C LYS A 208 33.02 -16.26 11.89
N LEU A 209 32.04 -16.50 12.76
CA LEU A 209 30.78 -17.15 12.43
C LEU A 209 29.62 -16.22 12.81
N ASP A 210 28.68 -16.04 11.91
CA ASP A 210 27.54 -15.15 12.12
C ASP A 210 26.27 -16.01 12.23
N ILE A 211 25.58 -15.90 13.37
CA ILE A 211 24.28 -16.54 13.58
C ILE A 211 23.22 -15.52 13.16
N HIS A 212 22.49 -15.82 12.09
CA HIS A 212 21.45 -14.95 11.57
C HIS A 212 20.08 -15.46 12.01
N LEU A 213 19.26 -14.54 12.52
CA LEU A 213 17.84 -14.76 12.77
C LEU A 213 17.05 -13.89 11.80
N THR A 214 16.19 -14.54 11.02
CA THR A 214 15.28 -13.88 10.08
C THR A 214 13.85 -14.14 10.54
N LEU A 215 13.09 -13.06 10.74
CA LEU A 215 11.66 -13.09 10.99
C LEU A 215 10.93 -12.47 9.80
N THR A 216 9.99 -13.20 9.22
CA THR A 216 9.20 -12.77 8.07
C THR A 216 7.74 -12.70 8.46
N LEU A 217 7.13 -11.53 8.32
CA LEU A 217 5.74 -11.26 8.67
C LEU A 217 4.96 -10.95 7.40
N LYS A 218 3.90 -11.72 7.14
CA LYS A 218 2.99 -11.50 6.01
C LYS A 218 1.67 -10.94 6.54
N CYS A 219 1.36 -9.70 6.18
CA CYS A 219 0.13 -9.02 6.60
C CYS A 219 -0.94 -9.06 5.49
N ASN A 220 -2.20 -8.84 5.87
CA ASN A 220 -3.34 -8.93 4.94
C ASN A 220 -3.41 -7.74 3.95
N LEU A 221 -3.06 -6.54 4.41
CA LEU A 221 -3.22 -5.31 3.63
C LEU A 221 -2.02 -5.04 2.70
N THR A 222 -0.91 -5.74 2.89
CA THR A 222 0.33 -5.54 2.12
C THR A 222 0.71 -6.81 1.37
N PRO A 223 0.92 -6.75 0.04
CA PRO A 223 1.31 -7.92 -0.73
C PRO A 223 2.73 -8.39 -0.40
N GLU A 224 3.61 -7.46 -0.01
CA GLU A 224 4.99 -7.75 0.37
C GLU A 224 5.09 -8.15 1.85
N ALA A 225 5.96 -9.12 2.12
CA ALA A 225 6.27 -9.55 3.48
C ALA A 225 7.29 -8.61 4.12
N VAL A 226 7.05 -8.27 5.38
CA VAL A 226 7.99 -7.48 6.19
C VAL A 226 9.04 -8.42 6.76
N ILE A 227 10.31 -8.12 6.50
CA ILE A 227 11.43 -8.94 6.97
C ILE A 227 12.20 -8.18 8.04
N TYR A 228 12.46 -8.86 9.16
CA TYR A 228 13.36 -8.42 10.21
C TYR A 228 14.55 -9.37 10.29
N GLU A 229 15.77 -8.83 10.28
CA GLU A 229 16.98 -9.62 10.42
C GLU A 229 17.84 -9.11 11.57
N THR A 230 18.41 -10.04 12.32
CA THR A 230 19.44 -9.74 13.31
C THR A 230 20.54 -10.77 13.24
N THR A 231 21.76 -10.33 13.54
CA THR A 231 22.96 -11.13 13.40
C THR A 231 23.76 -11.08 14.68
N TYR A 232 24.12 -12.27 15.19
CA TYR A 232 25.01 -12.42 16.32
C TYR A 232 26.35 -12.98 15.85
N THR A 233 27.40 -12.18 15.99
CA THR A 233 28.75 -12.56 15.55
C THR A 233 29.47 -13.34 16.66
N LEU A 234 29.88 -14.56 16.37
CA LEU A 234 30.81 -15.36 17.16
C LEU A 234 32.24 -15.00 16.76
N THR A 235 32.85 -14.11 17.53
CA THR A 235 34.27 -13.82 17.52
C THR A 235 35.06 -14.80 18.40
N GLU A 236 36.39 -14.80 18.23
CA GLU A 236 37.35 -15.66 18.93
C GLU A 236 37.21 -15.60 20.46
N ASN A 237 36.85 -14.44 21.01
CA ASN A 237 36.63 -14.23 22.46
C ASN A 237 35.45 -15.02 23.06
N LYS A 238 34.63 -15.70 22.25
CA LYS A 238 33.45 -16.47 22.68
C LYS A 238 33.71 -17.97 22.72
N VAL A 239 34.88 -18.37 23.24
CA VAL A 239 35.37 -19.76 23.28
C VAL A 239 34.35 -20.73 23.90
N HIS A 240 33.67 -20.33 24.97
CA HIS A 240 32.70 -21.19 25.65
C HIS A 240 31.46 -21.54 24.81
N THR A 241 30.96 -20.59 24.01
CA THR A 241 29.83 -20.82 23.10
C THR A 241 30.24 -21.75 21.95
N ARG A 242 31.47 -21.59 21.45
CA ARG A 242 32.03 -22.43 20.39
C ARG A 242 32.23 -23.87 20.83
N ASP A 243 32.87 -24.08 21.99
CA ASP A 243 33.10 -25.43 22.54
C ASP A 243 31.78 -26.20 22.74
N LYS A 244 30.75 -25.52 23.27
CA LYS A 244 29.41 -26.11 23.40
C LYS A 244 28.76 -26.45 22.05
N LEU A 245 28.91 -25.58 21.03
CA LEU A 245 28.41 -25.88 19.68
C LEU A 245 29.12 -27.10 19.06
N ILE A 246 30.44 -27.21 19.25
CA ILE A 246 31.23 -28.36 18.78
C ILE A 246 30.74 -29.65 19.45
N ARG A 247 30.56 -29.62 20.78
CA ARG A 247 30.05 -30.76 21.55
C ARG A 247 28.65 -31.18 21.12
N LEU A 248 27.75 -30.21 20.88
CA LEU A 248 26.41 -30.47 20.38
C LEU A 248 26.39 -31.17 19.02
N MET A 249 27.30 -30.83 18.12
CA MET A 249 27.35 -31.44 16.78
C MET A 249 28.10 -32.77 16.71
N THR A 250 28.99 -33.02 17.67
CA THR A 250 29.85 -34.22 17.71
C THR A 250 29.22 -35.34 18.54
N ALA A 251 28.49 -35.00 19.60
CA ALA A 251 27.86 -35.99 20.47
C ALA A 251 26.57 -36.56 19.84
N ASN A 252 26.41 -37.89 19.91
CA ASN A 252 25.19 -38.56 19.44
C ASN A 252 23.95 -38.21 20.28
N PHE A 253 24.13 -37.94 21.57
CA PHE A 253 23.08 -37.48 22.48
C PHE A 253 23.70 -36.54 23.52
N SER A 254 23.49 -35.23 23.36
CA SER A 254 23.92 -34.21 24.32
C SER A 254 22.73 -33.42 24.80
N ASN A 255 22.59 -33.28 26.12
CA ASN A 255 21.62 -32.39 26.77
C ASN A 255 22.19 -30.97 26.99
N GLU A 256 23.33 -30.65 26.39
CA GLU A 256 23.90 -29.31 26.49
C GLU A 256 22.98 -28.25 25.85
N LYS A 257 23.00 -27.04 26.40
CA LYS A 257 22.23 -25.90 25.89
C LYS A 257 23.18 -24.75 25.59
N VAL A 258 23.08 -24.19 24.40
CA VAL A 258 23.82 -23.00 23.97
C VAL A 258 22.89 -21.79 24.07
N ILE A 259 23.32 -20.78 24.83
CA ILE A 259 22.58 -19.52 24.98
C ILE A 259 23.26 -18.47 24.11
N VAL A 260 22.50 -17.94 23.15
CA VAL A 260 22.92 -16.82 22.30
C VAL A 260 22.26 -15.54 22.82
N PRO A 261 23.01 -14.61 23.42
CA PRO A 261 22.42 -13.41 24.01
C PRO A 261 21.90 -12.46 22.93
N ASN A 262 20.76 -11.81 23.22
CA ASN A 262 20.18 -10.70 22.44
C ASN A 262 19.88 -11.00 20.97
N ILE A 263 19.69 -12.25 20.58
CA ILE A 263 19.38 -12.63 19.19
C ILE A 263 17.90 -12.53 18.85
N LEU A 264 16.99 -12.71 19.80
CA LEU A 264 15.55 -12.62 19.55
C LEU A 264 14.99 -11.38 20.25
N PRO A 265 14.62 -10.30 19.52
CA PRO A 265 13.92 -9.19 20.13
C PRO A 265 12.49 -9.61 20.48
N LYS A 266 12.06 -9.23 21.68
CA LYS A 266 10.73 -9.55 22.19
C LYS A 266 9.63 -8.62 21.66
N PHE A 267 10.01 -7.40 21.29
CA PHE A 267 9.12 -6.38 20.75
C PHE A 267 9.63 -5.87 19.41
N ILE A 268 8.78 -5.97 18.40
CA ILE A 268 9.05 -5.50 17.05
C ILE A 268 7.89 -4.60 16.64
N THR A 269 8.23 -3.39 16.20
CA THR A 269 7.28 -2.45 15.63
C THR A 269 7.35 -2.54 14.12
N VAL A 270 6.20 -2.70 13.48
CA VAL A 270 6.10 -2.72 12.01
C VAL A 270 5.51 -1.40 11.55
N GLN A 271 6.30 -0.60 10.85
CA GLN A 271 5.89 0.70 10.32
C GLN A 271 6.33 0.82 8.87
N ARG A 272 5.42 1.24 7.97
CA ARG A 272 5.74 1.47 6.54
C ARG A 272 6.48 0.28 5.89
N GLN A 273 6.04 -0.94 6.16
CA GLN A 273 6.64 -2.19 5.66
C GLN A 273 8.08 -2.45 6.13
N GLN A 274 8.55 -1.75 7.16
CA GLN A 274 9.82 -2.00 7.81
C GLN A 274 9.58 -2.48 9.24
N ALA A 275 10.32 -3.51 9.65
CA ALA A 275 10.32 -3.99 11.01
C ALA A 275 11.48 -3.36 11.78
N ASN A 276 11.14 -2.59 12.81
CA ASN A 276 12.09 -2.01 13.74
C ASN A 276 11.98 -2.73 15.08
N ALA A 277 13.05 -3.41 15.49
CA ALA A 277 13.13 -3.96 16.83
C ALA A 277 13.41 -2.84 17.84
N LYS A 278 12.55 -2.73 18.85
CA LYS A 278 12.80 -1.89 20.01
C LYS A 278 13.22 -2.80 21.16
N PHE A 279 14.48 -2.71 21.55
CA PHE A 279 14.98 -3.39 22.74
C PHE A 279 14.48 -2.64 23.98
N ILE A 280 13.34 -3.08 24.51
CA ILE A 280 12.92 -2.71 25.88
C ILE A 280 13.83 -3.50 26.81
N LYS A 281 14.70 -2.79 27.55
CA LYS A 281 15.87 -3.38 28.23
C LYS A 281 15.55 -4.34 29.40
N ASP A 282 14.28 -4.51 29.80
CA ASP A 282 13.97 -5.13 31.09
C ASP A 282 12.82 -6.17 31.11
N TYR A 283 12.38 -6.71 29.97
CA TYR A 283 11.31 -7.73 29.98
C TYR A 283 11.82 -9.18 30.09
N ASP A 284 12.23 -9.60 31.30
CA ASP A 284 12.54 -11.01 31.59
C ASP A 284 11.26 -11.86 31.53
N GLY A 285 11.22 -12.84 30.61
CA GLY A 285 10.03 -13.63 30.27
C GLY A 285 9.69 -14.76 31.22
N ARG A 286 10.21 -14.77 32.45
CA ARG A 286 10.04 -15.90 33.40
C ARG A 286 8.64 -16.05 34.00
N GLN A 287 7.69 -15.20 33.64
CA GLN A 287 6.28 -15.42 33.97
C GLN A 287 5.53 -15.74 32.69
N HIS A 288 5.30 -17.04 32.49
CA HIS A 288 4.40 -17.57 31.47
C HIS A 288 3.10 -16.76 31.48
N ILE A 289 2.81 -16.09 30.38
CA ILE A 289 1.43 -15.72 30.06
C ILE A 289 0.78 -17.06 29.76
N ARG A 290 0.15 -17.66 30.78
CA ARG A 290 -0.75 -18.78 30.58
C ARG A 290 -1.98 -18.18 29.89
N LEU A 291 -1.97 -18.24 28.56
CA LEU A 291 -3.14 -18.00 27.74
C LEU A 291 -4.03 -19.23 27.88
N ASP A 292 -4.69 -19.34 29.03
CA ASP A 292 -5.82 -20.25 29.21
C ASP A 292 -7.07 -19.50 28.71
N GLY A 293 -7.70 -20.05 27.68
CA GLY A 293 -8.88 -19.56 27.01
C GLY A 293 -9.06 -20.28 25.68
#